data_AF-A0A351BEH4-F1
#
_entry.id   AF-A0A351BEH4-F1
#
_cell.length_a   1.000
_cell.length_b   1.000
_cell.length_c   1.000
_cell.angle_alpha   90.00
_cell.angle_beta   90.00
_cell.angle_gamma   90.00
#
_symmetry.space_group_name_H-M   'P 1'
#
loop_
_entity.id
_entity.type
_entity.pdbx_description
1 polymer ?
#
loop_
_entity_poly.entity_id
_entity_poly.type
_entity_poly.pdbx_seq_one_letter_code
_entity_poly.pdbx_strand_id
1 'polypeptide(L)'
;PDGTADWSHEKTRKSQHAHGVSVIEGELAGPADGPRWRVVRPSPHARRITARTPMRIDGPAAGAAAMCTRDDRRGNVVFGTLANCAMGVTPWGTYLTCEENFDSYFNGLAQPTPAQKRYGIRQRAAGYRWHEHDSRFDVASEPNEANRFGWVVEIDPWNPDSVPVKHTA
;
A
#
# COMPACT_ATOMS: atom_id res chain seq x y z
N PRO A 1 24.63 -3.19 5.46
CA PRO A 1 23.29 -3.02 6.06
C PRO A 1 23.11 -3.98 7.24
N ASP A 2 22.81 -3.45 8.42
CA ASP A 2 22.64 -4.13 9.71
C ASP A 2 21.22 -4.72 9.91
N GLY A 3 20.43 -4.80 8.83
CA GLY A 3 19.07 -5.34 8.85
C GLY A 3 18.13 -4.52 9.74
N THR A 4 17.60 -5.17 10.78
CA THR A 4 16.62 -4.61 11.72
C THR A 4 17.23 -4.09 13.03
N ALA A 5 18.56 -4.18 13.20
CA ALA A 5 19.27 -3.49 14.28
C ALA A 5 19.04 -1.97 14.17
N ASP A 6 19.18 -1.22 15.27
CA ASP A 6 19.10 0.25 15.29
C ASP A 6 17.95 0.84 14.46
N TRP A 7 16.73 0.34 14.71
CA TRP A 7 15.56 0.71 13.92
C TRP A 7 15.22 2.19 14.12
N SER A 8 15.19 2.93 13.02
CA SER A 8 15.04 4.39 12.99
C SER A 8 13.95 4.82 12.03
N HIS A 9 13.55 6.09 12.13
CA HIS A 9 12.63 6.71 11.18
C HIS A 9 13.06 6.52 9.71
N GLU A 10 14.35 6.67 9.40
CA GLU A 10 14.84 6.47 8.03
C GLU A 10 14.75 5.00 7.58
N LYS A 11 14.94 4.03 8.48
CA LYS A 11 14.71 2.61 8.16
C LYS A 11 13.23 2.30 7.97
N THR A 12 12.34 2.90 8.76
CA THR A 12 10.89 2.85 8.55
C THR A 12 10.53 3.39 7.17
N ARG A 13 11.01 4.59 6.80
CA ARG A 13 10.75 5.18 5.48
C ARG A 13 11.29 4.33 4.35
N LYS A 14 12.53 3.84 4.45
CA LYS A 14 13.12 2.93 3.47
C LYS A 14 12.25 1.68 3.28
N SER A 15 11.80 1.08 4.38
CA SER A 15 10.91 -0.09 4.35
C SER A 15 9.57 0.26 3.67
N GLN A 16 8.92 1.37 4.02
CA GLN A 16 7.68 1.83 3.39
C GLN A 16 7.85 2.10 1.88
N HIS A 17 9.00 2.65 1.46
CA HIS A 17 9.33 2.86 0.05
C HIS A 17 9.68 1.57 -0.71
N ALA A 18 9.94 0.45 -0.01
CA ALA A 18 10.15 -0.85 -0.63
C ALA A 18 8.85 -1.59 -0.98
N HIS A 19 7.71 -1.12 -0.45
CA HIS A 19 6.39 -1.71 -0.70
C HIS A 19 5.70 -1.08 -1.93
N GLY A 20 4.52 -1.61 -2.24
CA GLY A 20 3.64 -1.11 -3.27
C GLY A 20 3.88 -1.75 -4.64
N VAL A 21 3.81 -0.94 -5.69
CA VAL A 21 3.84 -1.36 -7.09
C VAL A 21 4.92 -0.58 -7.84
N SER A 22 5.55 -1.23 -8.81
CA SER A 22 6.45 -0.59 -9.77
C SER A 22 5.84 -0.69 -11.16
N VAL A 23 5.53 0.45 -11.76
CA VAL A 23 5.17 0.55 -13.19
C VAL A 23 6.48 0.75 -13.94
N ILE A 24 6.75 -0.13 -14.91
CA ILE A 24 7.94 -0.08 -15.76
C ILE A 24 7.51 -0.20 -17.22
N GLU A 25 8.19 0.53 -18.09
CA GLU A 25 8.03 0.38 -19.52
C GLU A 25 9.05 -0.64 -20.04
N GLY A 26 8.55 -1.65 -20.72
CA GLY A 26 9.34 -2.61 -21.47
C GLY A 26 9.11 -2.41 -22.95
N GLU A 27 10.17 -2.52 -23.74
CA GLU A 27 10.08 -2.56 -25.19
C GLU A 27 10.82 -3.78 -25.73
N LEU A 28 10.35 -4.29 -26.86
CA LEU A 28 11.00 -5.36 -27.57
C LEU A 28 11.97 -4.76 -28.59
N ALA A 29 13.26 -5.08 -28.49
CA ALA A 29 14.31 -4.50 -29.31
C ALA A 29 15.30 -5.54 -29.84
N GLY A 30 15.99 -5.24 -30.94
CA GLY A 30 16.98 -6.11 -31.56
C GLY A 30 16.59 -6.56 -32.97
N PRO A 31 17.36 -7.49 -33.57
CA PRO A 31 17.07 -8.05 -34.89
C PRO A 31 15.68 -8.71 -34.95
N ALA A 32 15.04 -8.67 -36.13
CA ALA A 32 13.68 -9.21 -36.32
C ALA A 32 13.58 -10.72 -36.03
N ASP A 33 14.67 -11.46 -36.20
CA ASP A 33 14.80 -12.89 -35.94
C ASP A 33 15.22 -13.23 -34.49
N GLY A 34 15.46 -12.23 -33.65
CA GLY A 34 15.86 -12.45 -32.25
C GLY A 34 15.63 -11.25 -31.34
N PRO A 35 14.39 -10.74 -31.24
CA PRO A 35 14.13 -9.55 -30.45
C PRO A 35 14.11 -9.89 -28.94
N ARG A 36 14.51 -8.95 -28.09
CA ARG A 36 14.63 -9.12 -26.63
C ARG A 36 13.94 -7.97 -25.90
N TRP A 37 13.32 -8.29 -24.76
CA TRP A 37 12.77 -7.29 -23.86
C TRP A 37 13.89 -6.49 -23.21
N ARG A 38 13.75 -5.16 -23.20
CA ARG A 38 14.57 -4.24 -22.42
C ARG A 38 13.69 -3.26 -21.67
N VAL A 39 14.17 -2.80 -20.51
CA VAL A 39 13.50 -1.75 -19.74
C VAL A 39 13.87 -0.40 -20.34
N VAL A 40 12.87 0.43 -20.62
CA VAL A 40 13.06 1.79 -21.13
C VAL A 40 13.47 2.70 -19.98
N ARG A 41 14.59 3.43 -20.14
CA ARG A 41 15.12 4.37 -19.14
C ARG A 41 15.72 5.62 -19.82
N PRO A 42 15.25 6.83 -19.49
CA PRO A 42 14.07 7.15 -18.69
C PRO A 42 12.77 6.82 -19.45
N SER A 43 11.73 6.38 -18.72
CA SER A 43 10.38 6.19 -19.28
C SER A 43 9.44 7.22 -18.67
N PRO A 44 8.56 7.86 -19.46
CA PRO A 44 7.54 8.78 -18.93
C PRO A 44 6.45 8.04 -18.13
N HIS A 45 6.27 6.74 -18.35
CA HIS A 45 5.28 5.92 -17.63
C HIS A 45 5.84 5.30 -16.34
N ALA A 46 7.17 5.30 -16.16
CA ALA A 46 7.79 4.68 -14.99
C ALA A 46 7.36 5.36 -13.69
N ARG A 47 6.81 4.59 -12.76
CA ARG A 47 6.23 5.11 -11.52
C ARG A 47 6.43 4.15 -10.35
N ARG A 48 6.75 4.71 -9.18
CA ARG A 48 6.70 3.98 -7.91
C ARG A 48 5.45 4.37 -7.13
N ILE A 49 4.68 3.37 -6.78
CA ILE A 49 3.56 3.45 -5.83
C ILE A 49 4.02 2.73 -4.58
N THR A 50 3.86 3.34 -3.40
CA THR A 50 4.48 2.88 -2.15
C THR A 50 3.50 2.96 -0.99
N ALA A 51 3.93 2.53 0.20
CA ALA A 51 3.15 2.70 1.44
C ALA A 51 3.00 4.17 1.90
N ARG A 52 3.47 5.15 1.10
CA ARG A 52 3.31 6.59 1.35
C ARG A 52 2.66 7.35 0.18
N THR A 53 2.34 6.69 -0.93
CA THR A 53 1.70 7.34 -2.09
C THR A 53 0.27 7.74 -1.72
N PRO A 54 -0.17 8.99 -1.94
CA PRO A 54 -1.55 9.38 -1.67
C PRO A 54 -2.51 8.63 -2.60
N MET A 55 -3.61 8.14 -2.04
CA MET A 55 -4.64 7.36 -2.72
C MET A 55 -6.03 7.83 -2.31
N ARG A 56 -7.00 7.64 -3.20
CA ARG A 56 -8.41 7.83 -2.87
C ARG A 56 -9.01 6.52 -2.36
N ILE A 57 -10.01 6.62 -1.51
CA ILE A 57 -10.91 5.51 -1.19
C ILE A 57 -12.27 5.82 -1.83
N ASP A 58 -12.83 4.86 -2.56
CA ASP A 58 -14.19 4.96 -3.10
C ASP A 58 -15.03 3.73 -2.72
N GLY A 59 -16.28 3.71 -3.18
CA GLY A 59 -17.23 2.66 -2.83
C GLY A 59 -17.97 2.90 -1.51
N PRO A 60 -18.78 1.94 -1.06
CA PRO A 60 -19.74 2.13 0.04
C PRO A 60 -19.14 2.49 1.40
N ALA A 61 -17.88 2.12 1.68
CA ALA A 61 -17.24 2.43 2.95
C ALA A 61 -16.50 3.78 2.94
N ALA A 62 -16.31 4.41 1.77
CA ALA A 62 -15.65 5.70 1.67
C ALA A 62 -16.40 6.77 2.51
N GLY A 63 -15.68 7.42 3.41
CA GLY A 63 -16.22 8.41 4.34
C GLY A 63 -17.08 7.88 5.49
N ALA A 64 -17.18 6.56 5.65
CA ALA A 64 -17.74 5.98 6.87
C ALA A 64 -16.90 6.39 8.10
N ALA A 65 -17.54 6.52 9.26
CA ALA A 65 -16.86 6.92 10.49
C ALA A 65 -15.66 6.01 10.85
N ALA A 66 -15.71 4.73 10.48
CA ALA A 66 -14.63 3.77 10.67
C ALA A 66 -13.43 3.96 9.72
N MET A 67 -13.58 4.78 8.67
CA MET A 67 -12.52 5.15 7.71
C MET A 67 -11.88 6.50 8.04
N CYS A 68 -12.50 7.28 8.92
CA CYS A 68 -11.99 8.59 9.33
C CYS A 68 -10.85 8.43 10.34
N THR A 69 -9.79 9.20 10.12
CA THR A 69 -8.62 9.30 10.99
C THR A 69 -8.40 10.75 11.38
N ARG A 70 -7.44 11.00 12.29
CA ARG A 70 -7.05 12.36 12.63
C ARG A 70 -6.56 13.16 11.42
N ASP A 71 -5.78 12.53 10.55
CA ASP A 71 -5.18 13.15 9.37
C ASP A 71 -6.13 13.22 8.17
N ASP A 72 -7.15 12.35 8.15
CA ASP A 72 -8.23 12.38 7.16
C ASP A 72 -9.59 12.21 7.84
N ARG A 73 -10.17 13.35 8.24
CA ARG A 73 -11.50 13.39 8.88
C ARG A 73 -12.65 13.11 7.91
N ARG A 74 -12.38 13.08 6.60
CA ARG A 74 -13.38 12.78 5.56
C ARG A 74 -13.40 11.30 5.20
N GLY A 75 -12.39 10.52 5.60
CA GLY A 75 -12.32 9.07 5.43
C GLY A 75 -12.27 8.60 3.97
N ASN A 76 -11.69 9.42 3.09
CA ASN A 76 -11.66 9.18 1.65
C ASN A 76 -10.27 9.39 0.99
N VAL A 77 -9.23 9.72 1.75
CA VAL A 77 -7.85 9.90 1.26
C VAL A 77 -6.83 9.23 2.19
N VAL A 78 -6.24 8.12 1.76
CA VAL A 78 -5.26 7.33 2.52
C VAL A 78 -3.86 7.44 1.93
N PHE A 79 -2.83 7.38 2.77
CA PHE A 79 -1.47 7.24 2.28
C PHE A 79 -1.07 5.76 2.22
N GLY A 80 -0.98 5.28 0.98
CA GLY A 80 -0.23 4.11 0.62
C GLY A 80 -1.04 2.84 0.37
N THR A 81 -0.34 1.91 -0.26
CA THR A 81 -0.70 0.50 -0.34
C THR A 81 0.49 -0.35 0.12
N LEU A 82 0.20 -1.48 0.77
CA LEU A 82 1.18 -2.36 1.37
C LEU A 82 0.72 -3.81 1.32
N ALA A 83 1.60 -4.75 1.67
CA ALA A 83 1.31 -6.18 1.57
C ALA A 83 0.75 -6.59 0.20
N ASN A 84 1.19 -5.88 -0.86
CA ASN A 84 0.77 -6.12 -2.23
C ASN A 84 1.22 -7.52 -2.65
N CYS A 85 0.26 -8.42 -2.84
CA CYS A 85 0.54 -9.84 -3.07
C CYS A 85 0.50 -10.18 -4.57
N ALA A 86 -0.70 -10.32 -5.11
CA ALA A 86 -0.95 -10.66 -6.51
C ALA A 86 -1.59 -9.49 -7.27
N MET A 87 -2.13 -9.79 -8.45
CA MET A 87 -2.68 -8.78 -9.35
C MET A 87 -3.86 -9.26 -10.17
N GLY A 88 -4.58 -8.29 -10.74
CA GLY A 88 -5.54 -8.48 -11.82
C GLY A 88 -5.35 -7.41 -12.90
N VAL A 89 -5.75 -7.72 -14.13
CA VAL A 89 -5.79 -6.75 -15.24
C VAL A 89 -7.24 -6.60 -15.67
N THR A 90 -7.73 -5.37 -15.67
CA THR A 90 -9.12 -5.11 -16.05
C THR A 90 -9.25 -5.02 -17.58
N PRO A 91 -10.42 -5.34 -18.15
CA PRO A 91 -10.65 -5.20 -19.59
C PRO A 91 -10.70 -3.74 -20.06
N TRP A 92 -10.75 -2.76 -19.15
CA TRP A 92 -10.67 -1.32 -19.45
C TRP A 92 -9.26 -0.74 -19.27
N GLY A 93 -8.24 -1.59 -19.12
CA GLY A 93 -6.84 -1.19 -19.24
C GLY A 93 -6.16 -0.71 -17.96
N THR A 94 -6.74 -1.01 -16.80
CA THR A 94 -6.15 -0.72 -15.48
C THR A 94 -5.59 -1.98 -14.81
N TYR A 95 -4.80 -1.76 -13.77
CA TYR A 95 -4.15 -2.79 -12.97
C TYR A 95 -4.73 -2.82 -11.56
N LEU A 96 -5.05 -4.01 -11.06
CA LEU A 96 -5.47 -4.24 -9.69
C LEU A 96 -4.31 -4.85 -8.90
N THR A 97 -4.00 -4.28 -7.74
CA THR A 97 -3.14 -4.89 -6.73
C THR A 97 -3.94 -5.20 -5.47
N CYS A 98 -3.58 -6.29 -4.78
CA CYS A 98 -4.33 -6.76 -3.61
C CYS A 98 -3.50 -6.70 -2.34
N GLU A 99 -4.01 -6.03 -1.32
CA GLU A 99 -3.43 -5.98 0.02
C GLU A 99 -3.85 -7.24 0.80
N GLU A 100 -2.90 -8.11 1.18
CA GLU A 100 -3.20 -9.41 1.80
C GLU A 100 -2.91 -9.41 3.31
N ASN A 101 -1.65 -9.60 3.71
CA ASN A 101 -1.24 -9.72 5.11
C ASN A 101 -1.03 -8.35 5.78
N PHE A 102 -1.99 -7.43 5.57
CA PHE A 102 -1.90 -6.04 6.04
C PHE A 102 -1.91 -5.96 7.58
N ASP A 103 -2.51 -6.93 8.26
CA ASP A 103 -2.58 -7.04 9.72
C ASP A 103 -1.19 -7.04 10.36
N SER A 104 -0.19 -7.64 9.70
CA SER A 104 1.20 -7.72 10.18
C SER A 104 1.95 -6.38 10.23
N TYR A 105 1.35 -5.31 9.70
CA TYR A 105 1.95 -3.97 9.68
C TYR A 105 1.50 -3.09 10.84
N PHE A 106 0.45 -3.50 11.56
CA PHE A 106 -0.15 -2.71 12.63
C PHE A 106 0.21 -3.28 14.01
N ASN A 107 0.66 -2.41 14.91
CA ASN A 107 0.73 -2.74 16.32
C ASN A 107 -0.67 -2.67 16.93
N GLY A 108 -1.20 -3.83 17.35
CA GLY A 108 -2.52 -3.94 17.94
C GLY A 108 -2.60 -3.50 19.41
N LEU A 109 -3.82 -3.43 19.92
CA LEU A 109 -4.13 -3.17 21.33
C LEU A 109 -3.79 -4.39 22.21
N ALA A 110 -3.52 -4.15 23.49
CA ALA A 110 -3.38 -5.21 24.48
C ALA A 110 -4.64 -6.08 24.60
N GLN A 111 -5.81 -5.45 24.45
CA GLN A 111 -7.12 -6.12 24.35
C GLN A 111 -7.73 -5.79 22.99
N PRO A 112 -7.58 -6.67 21.98
CA PRO A 112 -8.12 -6.40 20.64
C PRO A 112 -9.65 -6.47 20.64
N THR A 113 -10.27 -5.61 19.83
CA THR A 113 -11.72 -5.67 19.56
C THR A 113 -12.06 -6.98 18.81
N PRO A 114 -13.34 -7.41 18.78
CA PRO A 114 -13.73 -8.60 18.02
C PRO A 114 -13.32 -8.54 16.54
N ALA A 115 -13.41 -7.37 15.91
CA ALA A 115 -12.96 -7.15 14.54
C ALA A 115 -11.44 -7.28 14.40
N GLN A 116 -10.66 -6.60 15.25
CA GLN A 116 -9.19 -6.71 15.24
C GLN A 116 -8.73 -8.16 15.45
N LYS A 117 -9.37 -8.89 16.37
CA LYS A 117 -9.10 -10.31 16.61
C LYS A 117 -9.42 -11.17 15.38
N ARG A 118 -10.51 -10.89 14.67
CA ARG A 118 -10.89 -11.60 13.44
C ARG A 118 -9.87 -11.39 12.33
N TYR A 119 -9.34 -10.18 12.18
CA TYR A 119 -8.34 -9.84 11.16
C TYR A 119 -6.90 -10.17 11.56
N GLY A 120 -6.65 -10.62 12.80
CA GLY A 120 -5.33 -11.03 13.24
C GLY A 120 -4.42 -9.90 13.74
N ILE A 121 -4.95 -8.69 13.91
CA ILE A 121 -4.19 -7.54 14.43
C ILE A 121 -3.87 -7.75 15.91
N ARG A 122 -2.58 -7.89 16.24
CA ARG A 122 -2.10 -8.26 17.57
C ARG A 122 -1.04 -7.27 18.07
N GLN A 123 -1.04 -7.02 19.37
CA GLN A 123 0.02 -6.23 20.01
C GLN A 123 1.37 -6.97 19.90
N ARG A 124 2.45 -6.23 19.60
CA ARG A 124 3.82 -6.79 19.47
C ARG A 124 3.87 -8.03 18.54
N ALA A 125 3.02 -8.07 17.51
CA ALA A 125 3.13 -9.09 16.48
C ALA A 125 4.55 -9.04 15.89
N ALA A 126 5.09 -10.19 15.46
CA ALA A 126 6.42 -10.32 14.84
C ALA A 126 6.47 -9.72 13.42
N GLY A 127 5.88 -8.53 13.25
CA GLY A 127 5.68 -7.84 12.00
C GLY A 127 6.55 -6.59 11.87
N TYR A 128 6.09 -5.65 11.03
CA TYR A 128 6.86 -4.45 10.71
C TYR A 128 6.89 -3.47 11.89
N ARG A 129 8.09 -3.01 12.24
CA ARG A 129 8.34 -2.05 13.34
C ARG A 129 8.02 -0.60 12.94
N TRP A 130 7.07 -0.39 12.01
CA TRP A 130 6.73 0.95 11.51
C TRP A 130 6.11 1.81 12.59
N HIS A 131 5.26 1.23 13.44
CA HIS A 131 4.61 1.89 14.56
C HIS A 131 5.56 2.62 15.54
N GLU A 132 6.83 2.19 15.62
CA GLU A 132 7.84 2.84 16.46
C GLU A 132 8.24 4.24 15.97
N HIS A 133 8.04 4.54 14.68
CA HIS A 133 8.41 5.82 14.06
C HIS A 133 7.32 6.42 13.14
N ASP A 134 6.17 5.76 13.01
CA ASP A 134 5.02 6.22 12.25
C ASP A 134 3.72 5.79 12.97
N SER A 135 3.11 6.73 13.70
CA SER A 135 1.96 6.48 14.56
C SER A 135 0.71 6.01 13.82
N ARG A 136 0.65 6.15 12.49
CA ARG A 136 -0.42 5.58 11.66
C ARG A 136 -0.52 4.06 11.85
N PHE A 137 0.61 3.40 12.07
CA PHE A 137 0.68 1.94 12.22
C PHE A 137 0.54 1.47 13.67
N ASP A 138 0.25 2.38 14.61
CA ASP A 138 -0.09 2.05 15.99
C ASP A 138 -1.60 2.23 16.23
N VAL A 139 -2.31 1.13 16.45
CA VAL A 139 -3.78 1.15 16.63
C VAL A 139 -4.20 1.92 17.89
N ALA A 140 -3.34 2.00 18.91
CA ALA A 140 -3.63 2.83 20.08
C ALA A 140 -3.62 4.34 19.75
N SER A 141 -2.78 4.75 18.81
CA SER A 141 -2.62 6.14 18.39
C SER A 141 -3.57 6.53 17.25
N GLU A 142 -3.81 5.64 16.29
CA GLU A 142 -4.71 5.88 15.14
C GLU A 142 -5.62 4.65 14.88
N PRO A 143 -6.70 4.48 15.66
CA PRO A 143 -7.47 3.23 15.73
C PRO A 143 -8.09 2.77 14.40
N ASN A 144 -8.40 3.73 13.52
CA ASN A 144 -9.09 3.50 12.27
C ASN A 144 -8.16 3.31 11.07
N GLU A 145 -6.85 3.54 11.22
CA GLU A 145 -5.94 3.44 10.07
C GLU A 145 -5.94 2.03 9.48
N ALA A 146 -5.98 1.00 10.32
CA ALA A 146 -6.02 -0.40 9.88
C ALA A 146 -7.24 -0.72 9.00
N ASN A 147 -8.38 -0.03 9.19
CA ASN A 147 -9.58 -0.24 8.36
C ASN A 147 -9.40 0.26 6.93
N ARG A 148 -8.37 1.07 6.68
CA ARG A 148 -8.06 1.69 5.38
C ARG A 148 -7.08 0.86 4.56
N PHE A 149 -6.79 -0.36 5.01
CA PHE A 149 -5.97 -1.36 4.33
C PHE A 149 -6.69 -2.71 4.29
N GLY A 150 -6.21 -3.61 3.44
CA GLY A 150 -6.87 -4.89 3.13
C GLY A 150 -7.85 -4.78 1.97
N TRP A 151 -7.65 -3.80 1.08
CA TRP A 151 -8.51 -3.53 -0.06
C TRP A 151 -7.82 -3.90 -1.38
N VAL A 152 -8.63 -4.09 -2.43
CA VAL A 152 -8.13 -4.09 -3.80
C VAL A 152 -7.90 -2.64 -4.23
N VAL A 153 -6.75 -2.36 -4.84
CA VAL A 153 -6.35 -1.03 -5.29
C VAL A 153 -6.19 -1.02 -6.81
N GLU A 154 -6.91 -0.13 -7.48
CA GLU A 154 -6.79 0.10 -8.92
C GLU A 154 -5.78 1.21 -9.24
N ILE A 155 -4.98 0.97 -10.27
CA ILE A 155 -3.91 1.82 -10.76
C ILE A 155 -4.06 1.92 -12.28
N ASP A 156 -4.02 3.14 -12.81
CA ASP A 156 -3.86 3.38 -14.24
C ASP A 156 -2.35 3.40 -14.57
N PRO A 157 -1.80 2.36 -15.25
CA PRO A 157 -0.38 2.31 -15.56
C PRO A 157 0.02 3.23 -16.72
N TRP A 158 -0.94 3.75 -17.49
CA TRP A 158 -0.70 4.61 -18.65
C TRP A 158 -0.67 6.09 -18.28
N ASN A 159 -1.31 6.47 -17.18
CA ASN A 159 -1.28 7.81 -16.62
C ASN A 159 -0.45 7.87 -15.31
N PRO A 160 0.83 8.26 -15.35
CA PRO A 160 1.70 8.29 -14.17
C PRO A 160 1.25 9.30 -13.09
N ASP A 161 0.43 10.29 -13.45
CA ASP A 161 -0.09 11.30 -12.53
C ASP A 161 -1.45 10.90 -11.91
N SER A 162 -2.06 9.79 -12.36
CA SER A 162 -3.32 9.30 -11.82
C SER A 162 -3.23 8.99 -10.33
N VAL A 163 -4.27 9.25 -9.54
CA VAL A 163 -4.29 8.88 -8.12
C VAL A 163 -4.85 7.46 -8.00
N PRO A 164 -4.11 6.48 -7.45
CA PRO A 164 -4.62 5.13 -7.23
C PRO A 164 -5.85 5.12 -6.30
N VAL A 165 -6.72 4.13 -6.48
CA VAL A 165 -8.01 4.07 -5.80
C VAL A 165 -8.19 2.75 -5.06
N LYS A 166 -8.47 2.81 -3.77
CA LYS A 166 -8.91 1.64 -2.99
C LYS A 166 -10.41 1.46 -3.18
N HIS A 167 -10.82 0.31 -3.73
CA HIS A 167 -12.22 -0.02 -3.95
C HIS A 167 -12.80 -0.81 -2.77
N THR A 168 -13.86 -0.29 -2.16
CA THR A 168 -14.49 -0.94 -1.00
C THR A 168 -15.74 -1.75 -1.32
N ALA A 169 -16.07 -1.95 -2.60
CA ALA A 169 -17.23 -2.71 -3.08
C ALA A 169 -16.88 -4.18 -3.35
#